data_AF-V9SCE4-F1
#
_entry.id   AF-V9SCE4-F1
#
_cell.length_a   1.000
_cell.length_b   1.000
_cell.length_c   1.000
_cell.angle_alpha   90.00
_cell.angle_beta   90.00
_cell.angle_gamma   90.00
#
_symmetry.space_group_name_H-M   'P 1'
#
loop_
_entity.id
_entity.type
_entity.pdbx_description
1 polymer ?
#
loop_
_entity_poly.entity_id
_entity_poly.type
_entity_poly.pdbx_seq_one_letter_code
_entity_poly.pdbx_strand_id
1 'polypeptide(L)'
;ALIIFSSRGKLYEFGSVGTSKTLERYHRSCYTSQDSNINGNRDAQNWYQEMSKLKTKFESLQRSQRHLLGEDLGPLSVKELQQLERQLESALSQARQRKTQLMLDQMEELLKKERHLGEINKQLREQLEAEGATLRALQGPWCADGSVAVDVNSFSVQPLQPTPMDQEPTLHIGYHQFVPPEA
;
A
#
# COMPACT_ATOMS: atom_id res chain seq x y z
N ALA A 1 35.50 -34.07 44.80
CA ALA A 1 35.41 -33.71 46.23
C ALA A 1 33.95 -33.82 46.64
N LEU A 2 33.67 -34.41 47.80
CA LEU A 2 32.33 -34.57 48.35
C LEU A 2 32.30 -33.81 49.69
N ILE A 3 31.40 -32.84 49.79
CA ILE A 3 31.22 -32.01 50.98
C ILE A 3 29.77 -32.22 51.45
N ILE A 4 29.60 -32.69 52.69
CA ILE A 4 28.29 -33.01 53.26
C ILE A 4 28.09 -32.14 54.51
N PHE A 5 26.98 -31.40 54.52
CA PHE A 5 26.54 -30.62 55.67
C PHE A 5 25.42 -31.35 56.39
N SER A 6 25.61 -31.64 57.68
CA SER A 6 24.53 -32.13 58.54
C SER A 6 23.61 -30.98 58.93
N SER A 7 22.32 -31.25 59.08
CA SER A 7 21.34 -30.31 59.64
C SER A 7 21.68 -29.83 61.07
N ARG A 8 22.59 -30.52 61.76
CA ARG A 8 23.13 -30.12 63.08
C ARG A 8 24.39 -29.25 63.00
N GLY A 9 24.79 -28.79 61.81
CA GLY A 9 25.92 -27.89 61.59
C GLY A 9 27.30 -28.56 61.48
N LYS A 10 27.35 -29.90 61.37
CA LYS A 10 28.62 -30.62 61.18
C LYS A 10 29.01 -30.68 59.70
N LEU A 11 30.30 -30.44 59.42
CA LEU A 11 30.90 -30.50 58.09
C LEU A 11 31.71 -31.79 57.94
N TYR A 12 31.44 -32.54 56.87
CA TYR A 12 32.21 -33.72 56.48
C TYR A 12 32.76 -33.51 55.07
N GLU A 13 34.08 -33.63 54.90
CA GLU A 13 34.75 -33.49 53.61
C GLU A 13 35.47 -34.78 53.24
N PHE A 14 35.25 -35.23 52.01
CA PHE A 14 35.95 -36.36 51.41
C PHE A 14 36.56 -35.94 50.07
N GLY A 15 37.88 -36.04 49.93
CA GLY A 15 38.54 -35.72 48.66
C GLY A 15 40.02 -36.06 48.63
N SER A 16 40.57 -36.05 47.43
CA SER A 16 42.00 -36.26 47.16
C SER A 16 42.81 -34.97 47.37
N VAL A 17 44.15 -35.10 47.46
CA VAL A 17 45.08 -33.95 47.56
C VAL A 17 44.81 -32.96 46.43
N GLY A 18 44.24 -31.80 46.77
CA GLY A 18 43.85 -30.76 45.80
C GLY A 18 42.39 -30.29 45.83
N THR A 19 41.58 -30.68 46.82
CA THR A 19 40.21 -30.15 46.99
C THR A 19 40.18 -28.62 47.10
N SER A 20 41.12 -28.03 47.84
CA SER A 20 41.28 -26.57 47.94
C SER A 20 41.46 -25.91 46.57
N LYS A 21 42.26 -26.49 45.67
CA LYS A 21 42.46 -25.97 44.31
C LYS A 21 41.20 -26.09 43.45
N THR A 22 40.44 -27.16 43.65
CA THR A 22 39.14 -27.35 42.98
C THR A 22 38.12 -26.33 43.49
N LEU A 23 38.10 -26.06 44.79
CA LEU A 23 37.24 -25.07 45.42
C LEU A 23 37.63 -23.64 44.99
N GLU A 24 38.91 -23.32 44.95
CA GLU A 24 39.41 -22.05 44.42
C GLU A 24 39.07 -21.86 42.93
N ARG A 25 39.19 -22.92 42.12
CA ARG A 25 38.80 -22.88 40.71
C ARG A 25 37.29 -22.67 40.57
N TYR A 26 36.47 -23.35 41.36
CA TYR A 26 35.02 -23.15 41.38
C TYR A 26 34.66 -21.74 41.84
N HIS A 27 35.30 -21.25 42.91
CA HIS A 27 35.13 -19.90 43.42
C HIS A 27 35.51 -18.86 42.35
N ARG A 28 36.62 -19.03 41.64
CA ARG A 28 36.93 -18.21 40.46
C ARG A 28 35.84 -18.33 39.40
N SER A 29 35.51 -19.53 38.92
CA SER A 29 34.50 -19.69 37.86
C SER A 29 33.12 -19.10 38.20
N CYS A 30 32.68 -19.13 39.46
CA CYS A 30 31.39 -18.58 39.89
C CYS A 30 31.44 -17.09 40.22
N TYR A 31 32.51 -16.60 40.87
CA TYR A 31 32.60 -15.21 41.34
C TYR A 31 33.42 -14.30 40.42
N THR A 32 34.40 -14.80 39.65
CA THR A 32 35.07 -13.99 38.60
C THR A 32 34.26 -13.93 37.30
N SER A 33 33.33 -14.88 37.06
CA SER A 33 32.28 -14.71 36.03
C SER A 33 31.19 -13.74 36.48
N GLN A 34 31.21 -13.26 37.73
CA GLN A 34 30.24 -12.29 38.19
C GLN A 34 30.41 -10.95 37.47
N ASP A 35 31.63 -10.55 37.08
CA ASP A 35 31.82 -9.32 36.29
C ASP A 35 31.25 -9.43 34.86
N SER A 36 31.33 -10.61 34.22
CA SER A 36 30.70 -10.84 32.90
C SER A 36 29.18 -11.08 33.00
N ASN A 37 28.71 -11.70 34.10
CA ASN A 37 27.29 -11.93 34.38
C ASN A 37 26.59 -10.64 34.89
N ILE A 38 27.29 -9.75 35.59
CA ILE A 38 26.80 -8.40 35.94
C ILE A 38 26.58 -7.60 34.66
N ASN A 39 27.49 -7.68 33.69
CA ASN A 39 27.31 -7.01 32.40
C ASN A 39 26.15 -7.64 31.61
N GLY A 40 26.08 -8.97 31.49
CA GLY A 40 24.95 -9.65 30.84
C GLY A 40 23.59 -9.41 31.52
N ASN A 41 23.56 -9.29 32.85
CA ASN A 41 22.36 -8.97 33.63
C ASN A 41 21.98 -7.48 33.52
N ARG A 42 22.97 -6.57 33.47
CA ARG A 42 22.72 -5.14 33.16
C ARG A 42 22.21 -4.97 31.73
N ASP A 43 22.76 -5.70 30.77
CA ASP A 43 22.32 -5.65 29.37
C ASP A 43 20.90 -6.21 29.24
N ALA A 44 20.60 -7.35 29.87
CA ALA A 44 19.25 -7.90 29.92
C ALA A 44 18.26 -6.94 30.59
N GLN A 45 18.63 -6.35 31.73
CA GLN A 45 17.80 -5.36 32.43
C GLN A 45 17.58 -4.09 31.61
N ASN A 46 18.59 -3.64 30.87
CA ASN A 46 18.50 -2.52 29.95
C ASN A 46 17.55 -2.86 28.79
N TRP A 47 17.64 -4.06 28.21
CA TRP A 47 16.70 -4.55 27.20
C TRP A 47 15.26 -4.62 27.71
N TYR A 48 15.02 -5.10 28.93
CA TYR A 48 13.69 -5.08 29.55
C TYR A 48 13.17 -3.66 29.73
N GLN A 49 14.03 -2.72 30.14
CA GLN A 49 13.66 -1.32 30.29
C GLN A 49 13.32 -0.67 28.94
N GLU A 50 14.11 -0.91 27.90
CA GLU A 50 13.85 -0.40 26.55
C GLU A 50 12.58 -1.00 25.96
N MET A 51 12.34 -2.30 26.16
CA MET A 51 11.10 -2.96 25.76
C MET A 51 9.89 -2.37 26.48
N SER A 52 10.00 -2.09 27.78
CA SER A 52 8.94 -1.43 28.55
C SER A 52 8.65 -0.03 28.01
N LYS A 53 9.69 0.78 27.75
CA LYS A 53 9.53 2.11 27.13
C LYS A 53 8.86 2.02 25.76
N LEU A 54 9.27 1.06 24.93
CA LEU A 54 8.69 0.84 23.61
C LEU A 54 7.21 0.44 23.70
N LYS A 55 6.89 -0.47 24.62
CA LYS A 55 5.51 -0.90 24.88
C LYS A 55 4.62 0.27 25.28
N THR A 56 5.08 1.13 26.20
CA THR A 56 4.31 2.33 26.60
C THR A 56 4.09 3.28 25.42
N LYS A 57 5.10 3.49 24.56
CA LYS A 57 4.95 4.31 23.35
C LYS A 57 3.93 3.70 22.39
N PHE A 58 3.99 2.39 22.16
CA PHE A 58 3.05 1.67 21.31
C PHE A 58 1.61 1.80 21.82
N GLU A 59 1.39 1.55 23.12
CA GLU A 59 0.06 1.66 23.72
C GLU A 59 -0.48 3.10 23.66
N SER A 60 0.38 4.10 23.84
CA SER A 60 0.01 5.51 23.67
C SER A 60 -0.39 5.82 22.24
N LEU A 61 0.36 5.32 21.25
CA LEU A 61 0.07 5.52 19.84
C LEU A 61 -1.24 4.82 19.44
N GLN A 62 -1.43 3.58 19.86
CA GLN A 62 -2.67 2.82 19.62
C GLN A 62 -3.89 3.50 20.25
N ARG A 63 -3.73 4.07 21.45
CA ARG A 63 -4.80 4.87 22.08
C ARG A 63 -5.09 6.14 21.26
N SER A 64 -4.07 6.85 20.81
CA SER A 64 -4.28 8.02 19.92
C SER A 64 -4.96 7.65 18.61
N GLN A 65 -4.65 6.49 18.03
CA GLN A 65 -5.31 6.01 16.81
C GLN A 65 -6.80 5.77 17.06
N ARG A 66 -7.16 5.08 18.15
CA ARG A 66 -8.57 4.86 18.53
C ARG A 66 -9.31 6.18 18.68
N HIS A 67 -8.72 7.17 19.36
CA HIS A 67 -9.32 8.51 19.46
C HIS A 67 -9.54 9.13 18.07
N LEU A 68 -8.57 9.07 17.16
CA LEU A 68 -8.71 9.59 15.79
C LEU A 68 -9.81 8.86 14.99
N LEU A 69 -10.08 7.60 15.30
CA LEU A 69 -11.17 6.82 14.73
C LEU A 69 -12.52 7.07 15.42
N GLY A 70 -12.57 7.91 16.44
CA GLY A 70 -13.78 8.21 17.22
C GLY A 70 -14.09 7.18 18.31
N GLU A 71 -13.15 6.31 18.64
CA GLU A 71 -13.25 5.27 19.66
C GLU A 71 -12.65 5.75 21.00
N ASP A 72 -13.10 5.17 22.12
CA ASP A 72 -12.58 5.43 23.46
C ASP A 72 -12.47 6.90 23.85
N LEU A 73 -13.47 7.70 23.46
CA LEU A 73 -13.47 9.15 23.68
C LEU A 73 -13.79 9.57 25.12
N GLY A 74 -14.39 8.68 25.92
CA GLY A 74 -14.87 8.97 27.27
C GLY A 74 -13.85 9.59 28.24
N PRO A 75 -12.56 9.19 28.23
CA PRO A 75 -11.53 9.79 29.08
C PRO A 75 -11.06 11.19 28.66
N LEU A 76 -11.41 11.67 27.46
CA LEU A 76 -10.97 12.98 26.97
C LEU A 76 -11.83 14.11 27.55
N SER A 77 -11.19 15.21 27.91
CA SER A 77 -11.89 16.44 28.27
C SER A 77 -12.47 17.14 27.04
N VAL A 78 -13.43 18.05 27.27
CA VAL A 78 -14.05 18.86 26.20
C VAL A 78 -13.00 19.62 25.37
N LYS A 79 -11.95 20.15 26.01
CA LYS A 79 -10.88 20.87 25.32
C LYS A 79 -10.07 19.95 24.39
N GLU A 80 -9.80 18.72 24.84
CA GLU A 80 -9.07 17.74 24.05
C GLU A 80 -9.92 17.22 22.88
N LEU A 81 -11.22 17.00 23.09
CA LEU A 81 -12.16 16.65 22.03
C LEU A 81 -12.23 17.72 20.94
N GLN A 82 -12.35 18.99 21.34
CA GLN A 82 -12.33 20.12 20.39
C GLN A 82 -11.01 20.22 19.62
N GLN A 83 -9.88 19.90 20.27
CA GLN A 83 -8.59 19.86 19.59
C GLN A 83 -8.52 18.72 18.57
N LEU A 84 -9.00 17.53 18.95
CA LEU A 84 -9.08 16.36 18.07
C LEU A 84 -9.97 16.63 16.86
N GLU A 85 -11.14 17.24 17.07
CA GLU A 85 -12.06 17.64 16.00
C GLU A 85 -11.39 18.59 15.00
N ARG A 86 -10.75 19.67 15.49
CA ARG A 86 -10.01 20.61 14.62
C ARG A 86 -8.89 19.93 13.83
N GLN A 87 -8.18 18.98 14.44
CA GLN A 87 -7.13 18.23 13.76
C GLN A 87 -7.69 17.36 12.63
N LEU A 88 -8.79 16.65 12.89
CA LEU A 88 -9.47 15.83 11.89
C LEU A 88 -10.06 16.67 10.75
N GLU A 89 -10.69 17.81 11.08
CA GLU A 89 -11.25 18.73 10.09
C GLU A 89 -10.16 19.30 9.17
N SER A 90 -9.03 19.74 9.75
CA SER A 90 -7.90 20.24 8.97
C SER A 90 -7.32 19.17 8.05
N ALA A 91 -7.11 17.95 8.57
CA ALA A 91 -6.59 16.83 7.78
C ALA A 91 -7.55 16.44 6.65
N LEU A 92 -8.86 16.40 6.92
CA LEU A 92 -9.89 16.10 5.93
C LEU A 92 -9.95 17.17 4.84
N SER A 93 -9.86 18.45 5.21
CA SER A 93 -9.82 19.56 4.27
C SER A 93 -8.61 19.45 3.33
N GLN A 94 -7.42 19.21 3.89
CA GLN A 94 -6.20 19.01 3.10
C GLN A 94 -6.30 17.78 2.18
N ALA A 95 -6.85 16.67 2.66
CA ALA A 95 -7.05 15.47 1.85
C ALA A 95 -8.01 15.71 0.67
N ARG A 96 -9.12 16.42 0.92
CA ARG A 96 -10.07 16.82 -0.13
C ARG A 96 -9.43 17.75 -1.15
N GLN A 97 -8.73 18.78 -0.69
CA GLN A 97 -8.02 19.72 -1.56
C GLN A 97 -7.02 18.99 -2.46
N ARG A 98 -6.21 18.08 -1.89
CA ARG A 98 -5.25 17.29 -2.66
C ARG A 98 -5.92 16.39 -3.68
N LYS A 99 -7.03 15.74 -3.31
CA LYS A 99 -7.82 14.91 -4.24
C LYS A 99 -8.36 15.75 -5.40
N THR A 100 -8.95 16.91 -5.12
CA THR A 100 -9.46 17.83 -6.13
C THR A 100 -8.34 18.30 -7.06
N GLN A 101 -7.19 18.69 -6.52
CA GLN A 101 -6.04 19.11 -7.33
C GLN A 101 -5.61 17.99 -8.29
N LEU A 102 -5.45 16.77 -7.80
CA LEU A 102 -5.06 15.63 -8.63
C LEU A 102 -6.07 15.37 -9.76
N MET A 103 -7.36 15.50 -9.49
CA MET A 103 -8.40 15.34 -10.51
C MET A 103 -8.34 16.45 -11.56
N LEU A 104 -8.08 17.69 -11.17
CA LEU A 104 -7.90 18.81 -12.10
C LEU A 104 -6.67 18.62 -12.98
N ASP A 105 -5.56 18.18 -12.40
CA ASP A 105 -4.32 17.92 -13.14
C ASP A 105 -4.54 16.80 -14.19
N GLN A 106 -5.25 15.73 -13.82
CA GLN A 106 -5.63 14.65 -14.74
C GLN A 106 -6.55 15.14 -15.86
N MET A 107 -7.55 15.96 -15.53
CA MET A 107 -8.44 16.57 -16.52
C MET A 107 -7.64 17.41 -17.53
N GLU A 108 -6.71 18.24 -17.06
CA GLU A 108 -5.86 19.05 -17.93
C GLU A 108 -4.98 18.21 -18.84
N GLU A 109 -4.39 17.12 -18.32
CA GLU A 109 -3.59 16.19 -19.10
C GLU A 109 -4.42 15.53 -20.21
N LEU A 110 -5.64 15.09 -19.90
CA LEU A 110 -6.53 14.49 -20.89
C LEU A 110 -6.96 15.48 -21.97
N LEU A 111 -7.30 16.73 -21.60
CA LEU A 111 -7.62 17.78 -22.58
C LEU A 111 -6.44 18.11 -23.50
N LYS A 112 -5.20 18.06 -22.99
CA LYS A 112 -3.99 18.20 -23.82
C LYS A 112 -3.86 17.05 -24.82
N LYS A 113 -4.08 15.80 -24.37
CA LYS A 113 -4.05 14.62 -25.24
C LYS A 113 -5.14 14.66 -26.30
N GLU A 114 -6.35 15.05 -25.93
CA GLU A 114 -7.48 15.20 -26.86
C GLU A 114 -7.14 16.20 -27.98
N ARG A 115 -6.64 17.39 -27.62
CA ARG A 115 -6.22 18.39 -28.62
C ARG A 115 -5.11 17.88 -29.53
N HIS A 116 -4.10 17.22 -28.96
CA HIS A 116 -2.99 16.68 -29.73
C HIS A 116 -3.43 15.60 -30.73
N LEU A 117 -4.27 14.66 -30.29
CA LEU A 117 -4.83 13.62 -31.16
C LEU A 117 -5.80 14.21 -32.19
N GLY A 118 -6.56 15.23 -31.83
CA GLY A 118 -7.41 15.98 -32.75
C GLY A 118 -6.63 16.61 -33.89
N GLU A 119 -5.49 17.24 -33.57
CA GLU A 119 -4.59 17.83 -34.57
C GLU A 119 -3.96 16.78 -35.48
N ILE A 120 -3.46 15.67 -34.93
CA ILE A 120 -2.92 14.54 -35.72
C ILE A 120 -4.00 13.98 -36.65
N ASN A 121 -5.20 13.72 -36.13
CA ASN A 121 -6.30 13.18 -36.93
C ASN A 121 -6.72 14.13 -38.07
N LYS A 122 -6.71 15.44 -37.82
CA LYS A 122 -6.97 16.45 -38.85
C LYS A 122 -5.93 16.38 -39.97
N GLN A 123 -4.64 16.35 -39.61
CA GLN A 123 -3.54 16.25 -40.57
C GLN A 123 -3.62 14.96 -41.41
N LEU A 124 -3.96 13.82 -40.79
CA LEU A 124 -4.12 12.55 -41.51
C LEU A 124 -5.30 12.59 -42.49
N ARG A 125 -6.42 13.24 -42.13
CA ARG A 125 -7.56 13.43 -43.04
C ARG A 125 -7.19 14.29 -44.24
N GLU A 126 -6.49 15.39 -44.01
CA GLU A 126 -5.99 16.27 -45.08
C GLU A 126 -5.04 15.52 -46.03
N GLN A 127 -4.15 14.67 -45.50
CA GLN A 127 -3.26 13.83 -46.31
C GLN A 127 -4.02 12.80 -47.15
N LEU A 128 -4.99 12.10 -46.55
CA LEU A 128 -5.83 11.13 -47.26
C LEU A 128 -6.64 11.79 -48.38
N GLU A 129 -7.18 12.98 -48.13
CA GLU A 129 -7.91 13.74 -49.15
C GLU A 129 -6.98 14.18 -50.28
N ALA A 130 -5.77 14.65 -49.97
CA ALA A 130 -4.76 15.04 -50.97
C ALA A 130 -4.31 13.84 -51.83
N GLU A 131 -4.06 12.68 -51.23
CA GLU A 131 -3.65 11.47 -51.93
C GLU A 131 -4.80 10.89 -52.77
N GLY A 132 -6.02 10.85 -52.24
CA GLY A 132 -7.23 10.46 -52.98
C GLY A 132 -7.61 11.44 -54.09
N ALA A 133 -7.30 12.73 -53.94
CA ALA A 133 -7.42 13.71 -55.02
C ALA A 133 -6.35 13.50 -56.10
N THR A 134 -5.11 13.17 -55.71
CA THR A 134 -4.02 12.83 -56.63
C THR A 134 -4.35 11.58 -57.45
N LEU A 135 -4.87 10.52 -56.82
CA LEU A 135 -5.32 9.31 -57.51
C LEU A 135 -6.47 9.59 -58.48
N ARG A 136 -7.46 10.41 -58.10
CA ARG A 136 -8.55 10.81 -59.00
C ARG A 136 -8.07 11.70 -60.16
N ALA A 137 -7.09 12.57 -59.92
CA ALA A 137 -6.49 13.41 -60.96
C ALA A 137 -5.69 12.57 -61.99
N LEU A 138 -4.99 11.53 -61.53
CA LEU A 138 -4.33 10.55 -62.42
C LEU A 138 -5.34 9.70 -63.21
N GLN A 139 -6.59 9.62 -62.76
CA GLN A 139 -7.67 8.84 -63.38
C GLN A 139 -8.49 9.62 -64.44
N GLY A 140 -8.05 10.81 -64.85
CA GLY A 140 -8.65 11.58 -65.95
C GLY A 140 -8.43 10.96 -67.34
N PRO A 141 -9.13 11.47 -68.36
CA PRO A 141 -10.28 10.86 -69.04
C PRO A 141 -9.89 9.78 -70.07
N TRP A 142 -9.68 8.55 -69.61
CA TRP A 142 -9.58 7.37 -70.48
C TRP A 142 -10.60 6.31 -70.05
N CYS A 143 -11.88 6.66 -70.11
CA CYS A 143 -12.97 5.69 -70.12
C CYS A 143 -14.21 6.37 -70.72
N ALA A 144 -14.13 6.65 -72.02
CA ALA A 144 -15.27 6.99 -72.83
C ALA A 144 -15.05 6.46 -74.25
N ASP A 145 -14.82 5.14 -74.38
CA ASP A 145 -15.50 4.34 -75.41
C ASP A 145 -15.27 2.84 -75.16
N GLY A 146 -16.26 2.01 -75.48
CA GLY A 146 -16.07 0.57 -75.67
C GLY A 146 -16.43 -0.33 -74.49
N SER A 147 -17.67 -0.82 -74.52
CA SER A 147 -18.17 -2.02 -73.84
C SER A 147 -17.15 -3.17 -73.79
N VAL A 148 -16.73 -3.57 -72.58
CA VAL A 148 -16.43 -4.97 -72.24
C VAL A 148 -16.80 -5.22 -70.78
N ALA A 149 -17.79 -6.09 -70.59
CA ALA A 149 -18.12 -6.65 -69.29
C ALA A 149 -16.93 -7.47 -68.80
N VAL A 150 -16.32 -7.04 -67.68
CA VAL A 150 -15.52 -7.92 -66.84
C VAL A 150 -16.06 -7.78 -65.43
N ASP A 151 -16.72 -8.86 -65.05
CA ASP A 151 -17.34 -9.14 -63.77
C ASP A 151 -16.27 -9.16 -62.66
N VAL A 152 -16.25 -8.14 -61.81
CA VAL A 152 -15.67 -8.20 -60.47
C VAL A 152 -16.60 -7.49 -59.50
N ASN A 153 -17.56 -8.27 -59.02
CA ASN A 153 -18.19 -8.21 -57.70
C ASN A 153 -18.63 -6.82 -57.19
N SER A 154 -19.87 -6.47 -57.51
CA SER A 154 -20.65 -5.46 -56.78
C SER A 154 -20.81 -5.85 -55.31
N PHE A 155 -20.11 -5.18 -54.40
CA PHE A 155 -20.61 -5.01 -53.03
C PHE A 155 -21.49 -3.76 -53.01
N SER A 156 -22.79 -4.00 -53.18
CA SER A 156 -23.83 -3.02 -52.91
C SER A 156 -23.77 -2.61 -51.44
N VAL A 157 -23.48 -1.34 -51.17
CA VAL A 157 -23.56 -0.79 -49.81
C VAL A 157 -25.05 -0.61 -49.48
N GLN A 158 -25.65 -1.61 -48.83
CA GLN A 158 -26.92 -1.44 -48.14
C GLN A 158 -26.76 -0.38 -47.04
N PRO A 159 -27.74 0.50 -46.81
CA PRO A 159 -27.74 1.35 -45.63
C PRO A 159 -27.97 0.47 -44.41
N LEU A 160 -26.96 0.34 -43.54
CA LEU A 160 -27.12 -0.38 -42.28
C LEU A 160 -28.16 0.34 -41.42
N GLN A 161 -29.25 -0.36 -41.14
CA GLN A 161 -30.09 -0.14 -39.97
C GLN A 161 -29.22 -0.20 -38.70
N PRO A 162 -29.61 0.50 -37.61
CA PRO A 162 -28.90 0.40 -36.34
C PRO A 162 -29.04 -1.04 -35.81
N THR A 163 -27.94 -1.78 -35.77
CA THR A 163 -27.87 -3.04 -35.04
C THR A 163 -27.95 -2.74 -33.54
N PRO A 164 -28.70 -3.54 -32.75
CA PRO A 164 -28.71 -3.40 -31.31
C PRO A 164 -27.31 -3.74 -30.81
N MET A 165 -26.66 -2.76 -30.19
CA MET A 165 -25.34 -2.92 -29.59
C MET A 165 -25.38 -4.10 -28.61
N ASP A 166 -24.55 -5.10 -28.86
CA ASP A 166 -24.13 -6.05 -27.85
C ASP A 166 -23.63 -5.27 -26.63
N GLN A 167 -24.19 -5.59 -25.47
CA GLN A 167 -23.83 -4.98 -24.21
C GLN A 167 -22.39 -5.36 -23.85
N GLU A 168 -21.47 -4.42 -24.00
CA GLU A 168 -20.20 -4.43 -23.26
C GLU A 168 -20.52 -4.52 -21.75
N PRO A 169 -19.75 -5.30 -20.96
CA PRO A 169 -20.08 -5.49 -19.55
C PRO A 169 -19.96 -4.14 -18.84
N THR A 170 -21.10 -3.57 -18.49
CA THR A 170 -21.17 -2.36 -17.68
C THR A 170 -20.52 -2.73 -16.34
N LEU A 171 -19.36 -2.14 -16.04
CA LEU A 171 -18.79 -2.18 -14.70
C LEU A 171 -19.73 -1.42 -13.78
N HIS A 172 -20.70 -2.16 -13.23
CA HIS A 172 -21.69 -1.68 -12.29
C HIS A 172 -20.97 -1.50 -10.94
N ILE A 173 -20.31 -0.37 -10.74
CA ILE A 173 -19.86 0.06 -9.40
C ILE A 173 -21.07 0.71 -8.75
N GLY A 174 -22.04 -0.13 -8.42
CA GLY A 174 -23.28 0.22 -7.72
C GLY A 174 -23.30 -0.49 -6.37
N TYR A 175 -23.53 0.29 -5.32
CA TYR A 175 -23.54 -0.09 -3.91
C TYR A 175 -24.22 -1.44 -3.66
N HIS A 176 -23.50 -2.34 -2.98
CA HIS A 176 -24.13 -3.49 -2.35
C HIS A 176 -25.19 -3.01 -1.36
N GLN A 177 -26.45 -3.32 -1.66
CA GLN A 177 -27.55 -3.15 -0.72
C GLN A 177 -27.34 -4.13 0.43
N PHE A 178 -26.99 -3.60 1.60
CA PHE A 178 -26.89 -4.38 2.83
C PHE A 178 -28.30 -4.83 3.24
N VAL A 179 -28.51 -6.15 3.24
CA VAL A 179 -29.70 -6.79 3.81
C VAL A 179 -29.32 -7.27 5.22
N PRO A 180 -29.95 -6.78 6.30
CA PRO A 180 -29.71 -7.30 7.64
C PRO A 180 -30.36 -8.68 7.79
N PRO A 181 -29.77 -9.59 8.58
CA PRO A 181 -30.39 -10.87 8.88
C PRO A 181 -31.65 -10.68 9.74
N GLU A 182 -32.73 -11.38 9.38
CA GLU A 182 -33.94 -11.49 10.20
C GLU A 182 -33.62 -12.11 11.56
N ALA A 183 -34.33 -11.62 12.58
CA ALA A 183 -34.18 -11.98 13.99
C ALA A 183 -34.66 -13.41 14.32
#